data_AF-A0A151T657-F1
#
_entry.id   AF-A0A151T657-F1
#
_cell.length_a   1.000
_cell.length_b   1.000
_cell.length_c   1.000
_cell.angle_alpha   90.00
_cell.angle_beta   90.00
_cell.angle_gamma   90.00
#
_symmetry.space_group_name_H-M   'P 1'
#
loop_
_entity.id
_entity.type
_entity.pdbx_description
1 polymer ?
#
loop_
_entity_poly.entity_id
_entity_poly.type
_entity_poly.pdbx_seq_one_letter_code
_entity_poly.pdbx_strand_id
1 'polypeptide(L)'
;MYTVNSTYKVIHNMRYPGLVDISFQKIWKLKIPPKAVKLMWRLIHNALPTIDNLQRRGLGLDSDDSHCVLCNEHPETESHLFLSFPQHFLQYAHLCYNQEEREKWDTIRSAITWCIWQARNNKVFRGKNIVVEELENNITFTSWSWLRLNKKSFSFHYDLW
;
A
#
# COMPACT_ATOMS: atom_id res chain seq x y z
N MET A 1 29.79 7.53 -20.51
CA MET A 1 30.00 6.43 -19.55
C MET A 1 28.67 6.19 -18.84
N TYR A 2 27.99 5.07 -19.12
CA TYR A 2 26.71 4.73 -18.50
C TYR A 2 26.97 4.02 -17.17
N THR A 3 26.22 4.38 -16.14
CA THR A 3 26.26 3.67 -14.85
C THR A 3 24.99 2.85 -14.69
N VAL A 4 25.05 1.80 -13.86
CA VAL A 4 23.85 1.03 -13.49
C VAL A 4 22.78 1.96 -12.93
N ASN A 5 23.19 2.99 -12.17
CA ASN A 5 22.29 3.99 -11.61
C ASN A 5 21.61 4.86 -12.69
N SER A 6 22.34 5.33 -13.72
CA SER A 6 21.72 6.13 -14.79
C SER A 6 20.76 5.29 -15.64
N THR A 7 21.11 4.04 -15.92
CA THR A 7 20.29 3.11 -16.71
C THR A 7 19.03 2.70 -15.93
N TYR A 8 19.17 2.42 -14.63
CA TYR A 8 18.04 2.15 -13.75
C TYR A 8 17.06 3.33 -13.74
N LYS A 9 17.54 4.58 -13.57
CA LYS A 9 16.68 5.78 -13.62
C LYS A 9 15.91 5.91 -14.93
N VAL A 10 16.53 5.60 -16.07
CA VAL A 10 15.88 5.67 -17.39
C VAL A 10 14.78 4.62 -17.54
N ILE A 11 15.10 3.33 -17.31
CA ILE A 11 14.13 2.23 -17.38
C ILE A 11 12.98 2.45 -16.39
N HIS A 12 13.34 2.95 -15.19
CA HIS A 12 12.40 3.20 -14.13
C HIS A 12 11.44 4.36 -14.46
N ASN A 13 11.94 5.49 -14.97
CA ASN A 13 11.12 6.60 -15.46
C ASN A 13 10.26 6.23 -16.69
N MET A 14 10.74 5.33 -17.55
CA MET A 14 9.94 4.82 -18.67
C MET A 14 8.75 3.99 -18.19
N ARG A 15 8.92 3.22 -17.11
CA ARG A 15 7.89 2.33 -16.58
C ARG A 15 6.91 3.06 -15.64
N TYR A 16 7.35 4.11 -14.95
CA TYR A 16 6.57 4.89 -13.99
C TYR A 16 6.92 6.40 -14.03
N PRO A 17 6.54 7.12 -15.10
CA PRO A 17 6.95 8.52 -15.30
C PRO A 17 6.47 9.42 -14.16
N GLY A 18 7.40 10.16 -13.54
CA GLY A 18 7.13 11.21 -12.54
C GLY A 18 6.67 10.74 -11.15
N LEU A 19 6.31 9.47 -10.98
CA LEU A 19 5.65 8.97 -9.77
C LEU A 19 6.60 8.54 -8.64
N VAL A 20 7.85 8.18 -8.95
CA VAL A 20 8.61 7.30 -8.04
C VAL A 20 9.76 7.97 -7.30
N ASP A 21 10.49 8.92 -7.88
CA ASP A 21 11.64 9.52 -7.18
C ASP A 21 11.19 10.33 -5.95
N ILE A 22 10.05 11.03 -6.07
CA ILE A 22 9.47 11.84 -4.98
C ILE A 22 8.82 10.95 -3.91
N SER A 23 8.17 9.86 -4.31
CA SER A 23 7.42 8.97 -3.40
C SER A 23 8.34 8.02 -2.63
N PHE A 24 9.43 7.55 -3.26
CA PHE A 24 10.39 6.62 -2.67
C PHE A 24 11.03 7.20 -1.40
N GLN A 25 11.65 8.38 -1.49
CA GLN A 25 12.31 8.99 -0.32
C GLN A 25 11.34 9.34 0.81
N LYS A 26 10.09 9.66 0.49
CA LYS A 26 9.07 10.03 1.48
C LYS A 26 8.62 8.83 2.30
N ILE A 27 8.39 7.68 1.67
CA ILE A 27 7.91 6.48 2.36
C ILE A 27 8.91 5.94 3.38
N TRP A 28 10.21 6.00 3.08
CA TRP A 28 11.24 5.62 4.04
C TRP A 28 11.38 6.57 5.23
N LYS A 29 10.84 7.80 5.14
CA LYS A 29 10.79 8.76 6.24
C LYS A 29 9.55 8.58 7.12
N LEU A 30 8.55 7.82 6.68
CA LEU A 30 7.40 7.49 7.50
C LEU A 30 7.85 6.60 8.65
N LYS A 31 7.44 6.96 9.87
CA LYS A 31 7.77 6.20 11.08
C LYS A 31 6.83 5.00 11.26
N ILE A 32 6.60 4.21 10.22
CA ILE A 32 5.74 3.02 10.28
C ILE A 32 6.60 1.75 10.42
N PRO A 33 6.02 0.59 10.80
CA PRO A 33 6.78 -0.66 10.90
C PRO A 33 7.55 -0.97 9.61
N PRO A 34 8.82 -1.45 9.67
CA PRO A 34 9.63 -1.71 8.48
C PRO A 34 8.99 -2.67 7.46
N LYS A 35 8.17 -3.61 7.93
CA LYS A 35 7.42 -4.52 7.05
C LYS A 35 6.37 -3.79 6.21
N ALA A 36 5.72 -2.77 6.79
CA ALA A 36 4.78 -1.93 6.08
C ALA A 36 5.48 -1.03 5.06
N VAL A 37 6.63 -0.44 5.40
CA VAL A 37 7.45 0.33 4.44
C VAL A 37 7.82 -0.52 3.21
N LYS A 38 8.27 -1.76 3.43
CA LYS A 38 8.56 -2.70 2.32
C LYS A 38 7.32 -3.05 1.49
N LEU A 39 6.15 -3.19 2.12
CA LEU A 39 4.90 -3.42 1.41
C LEU A 39 4.57 -2.24 0.50
N MET A 40 4.63 -1.01 1.03
CA MET A 40 4.39 0.22 0.27
C MET A 40 5.35 0.35 -0.92
N TRP A 41 6.62 0.01 -0.71
CA TRP A 41 7.60 -0.02 -1.79
C TRP A 41 7.19 -1.00 -2.89
N ARG A 42 6.79 -2.23 -2.55
CA ARG A 42 6.35 -3.21 -3.55
C ARG A 42 5.10 -2.74 -4.31
N LEU A 43 4.16 -2.11 -3.62
CA LEU A 43 2.95 -1.54 -4.22
C LEU A 43 3.27 -0.45 -5.26
N ILE A 44 4.19 0.47 -4.95
CA ILE A 44 4.57 1.53 -5.90
C ILE A 44 5.19 0.96 -7.18
N HIS A 45 5.90 -0.16 -7.05
CA HIS A 45 6.59 -0.79 -8.16
C HIS A 45 5.75 -1.86 -8.87
N ASN A 46 4.44 -1.95 -8.61
CA ASN A 46 3.56 -3.00 -9.12
C ASN A 46 4.17 -4.41 -8.96
N ALA A 47 4.68 -4.69 -7.76
CA ALA A 47 5.47 -5.87 -7.44
C ALA A 47 4.89 -6.74 -6.31
N LEU A 48 3.65 -6.47 -5.90
CA LEU A 48 2.91 -7.35 -5.00
C LEU A 48 2.55 -8.66 -5.71
N PRO A 49 2.50 -9.79 -4.98
CA PRO A 49 2.09 -11.08 -5.52
C PRO A 49 0.55 -11.16 -5.62
N THR A 50 -0.04 -10.22 -6.34
CA THR A 50 -1.42 -10.30 -6.82
C THR A 50 -1.53 -11.31 -7.96
N ILE A 51 -2.72 -11.86 -8.20
CA ILE A 51 -2.89 -12.93 -9.19
C ILE A 51 -2.42 -12.47 -10.58
N ASP A 52 -2.79 -11.25 -10.99
CA ASP A 52 -2.34 -10.66 -12.24
C ASP A 52 -0.80 -10.58 -12.36
N ASN A 53 -0.11 -10.17 -11.29
CA ASN A 53 1.35 -10.07 -11.24
C ASN A 53 2.03 -11.44 -11.25
N LEU A 54 1.42 -12.45 -10.66
CA LEU A 54 1.92 -13.82 -10.69
C LEU A 54 1.77 -14.43 -12.09
N GLN A 55 0.62 -14.23 -12.74
CA GLN A 55 0.38 -14.66 -14.13
C GLN A 55 1.34 -13.97 -15.12
N ARG A 56 1.56 -12.66 -14.99
CA ARG A 56 2.56 -11.93 -15.80
C ARG A 56 3.98 -12.47 -15.65
N ARG A 57 4.29 -13.13 -14.53
CA ARG A 57 5.60 -13.77 -14.26
C ARG A 57 5.66 -15.22 -14.74
N GLY A 58 4.61 -15.71 -15.43
CA GLY A 58 4.56 -17.05 -16.00
C GLY A 58 4.14 -18.14 -15.02
N LEU A 59 3.52 -17.78 -13.88
CA LEU A 59 2.90 -18.78 -13.01
C LEU A 59 1.55 -19.19 -13.61
N GLY A 60 1.37 -20.49 -13.86
CA GLY A 60 0.15 -21.09 -14.39
C GLY A 60 -0.96 -21.14 -13.34
N LEU A 61 -1.49 -19.97 -12.99
CA LEU A 61 -2.74 -19.85 -12.22
C LEU A 61 -3.90 -19.82 -13.21
N ASP A 62 -4.86 -20.72 -13.01
CA ASP A 62 -6.04 -20.84 -13.88
C ASP A 62 -6.84 -19.53 -13.91
N SER A 63 -7.41 -19.19 -15.06
CA SER A 63 -8.18 -17.95 -15.25
C SER A 63 -9.41 -17.88 -14.36
N ASP A 64 -9.98 -19.03 -14.02
CA ASP A 64 -11.18 -19.13 -13.17
C ASP A 64 -10.87 -18.76 -11.71
N ASP A 65 -9.62 -18.96 -11.27
CA ASP A 65 -9.12 -18.57 -9.96
C ASP A 65 -8.60 -17.11 -9.92
N SER A 66 -8.80 -16.32 -10.98
CA SER A 66 -8.27 -14.95 -11.06
C SER A 66 -9.02 -13.93 -10.20
N HIS A 67 -10.15 -14.30 -9.60
CA HIS A 67 -11.02 -13.39 -8.86
C HIS A 67 -10.40 -12.92 -7.54
N CYS A 68 -10.64 -11.65 -7.22
CA CYS A 68 -10.22 -11.03 -5.98
C CYS A 68 -10.95 -11.66 -4.79
N VAL A 69 -10.19 -12.13 -3.80
CA VAL A 69 -10.76 -12.77 -2.59
C VAL A 69 -11.56 -11.81 -1.69
N LEU A 70 -11.50 -10.50 -1.94
CA LEU A 70 -12.24 -9.49 -1.19
C LEU A 70 -13.62 -9.18 -1.81
N CYS A 71 -13.70 -9.05 -3.14
CA CYS A 71 -14.97 -8.71 -3.81
C CYS A 71 -15.64 -9.91 -4.50
N ASN A 72 -14.87 -10.94 -4.83
CA ASN A 72 -15.30 -12.15 -5.55
C ASN A 72 -15.94 -11.91 -6.94
N GLU A 73 -15.75 -10.73 -7.53
CA GLU A 73 -16.39 -10.33 -8.80
C GLU A 73 -15.37 -9.93 -9.87
N HIS A 74 -14.25 -9.31 -9.48
CA HIS A 74 -13.27 -8.74 -10.40
C HIS A 74 -11.92 -9.46 -10.28
N PRO A 75 -11.09 -9.47 -11.33
CA PRO A 75 -9.74 -10.02 -11.25
C PRO A 75 -8.89 -9.34 -10.16
N GLU A 76 -8.10 -10.12 -9.43
CA GLU A 76 -7.20 -9.61 -8.40
C GLU A 76 -6.02 -8.87 -9.02
N THR A 77 -6.12 -7.55 -9.03
CA THR A 77 -5.07 -6.61 -9.47
C THR A 77 -4.71 -5.66 -8.32
N GLU A 78 -3.51 -5.09 -8.33
CA GLU A 78 -3.14 -4.08 -7.33
C GLU A 78 -4.07 -2.85 -7.37
N SER A 79 -4.49 -2.43 -8.56
CA SER A 79 -5.43 -1.32 -8.75
C SER A 79 -6.81 -1.62 -8.20
N HIS A 80 -7.28 -2.87 -8.32
CA HIS A 80 -8.56 -3.28 -7.75
C HIS A 80 -8.48 -3.40 -6.22
N LEU A 81 -7.38 -3.97 -5.68
CA LEU A 81 -7.19 -4.11 -4.24
C LEU A 81 -7.01 -2.78 -3.51
N PHE A 82 -6.35 -1.80 -4.13
CA PHE A 82 -5.94 -0.56 -3.46
C PHE A 82 -6.32 0.72 -4.24
N LEU A 83 -7.26 0.66 -5.18
CA LEU A 83 -7.81 1.80 -5.94
C LEU A 83 -6.72 2.72 -6.55
N SER A 84 -5.70 2.14 -7.18
CA SER A 84 -4.55 2.87 -7.76
C SER A 84 -3.86 3.82 -6.76
N PHE A 85 -3.71 3.35 -5.51
CA PHE A 85 -3.01 4.01 -4.41
C PHE A 85 -1.75 4.84 -4.76
N PRO A 86 -0.83 4.36 -5.65
CA PRO A 86 0.36 5.13 -5.99
C PRO A 86 0.05 6.47 -6.65
N GLN A 87 -1.02 6.53 -7.46
CA GLN A 87 -1.48 7.77 -8.09
C GLN A 87 -2.13 8.69 -7.05
N HIS A 88 -2.86 8.12 -6.09
CA HIS A 88 -3.51 8.85 -5.00
C HIS A 88 -2.52 9.55 -4.05
N PHE A 89 -1.36 8.93 -3.78
CA PHE A 89 -0.30 9.50 -2.94
C PHE A 89 0.22 10.85 -3.47
N LEU A 90 0.29 11.00 -4.80
CA LEU A 90 0.70 12.24 -5.44
C LEU A 90 -0.47 13.15 -5.76
N GLN A 91 -1.60 12.58 -6.17
CA GLN A 91 -2.76 13.34 -6.61
C GLN A 91 -3.39 14.10 -5.45
N TYR A 92 -3.38 13.60 -4.21
CA TYR A 92 -4.04 14.29 -3.08
C TYR A 92 -3.05 15.13 -2.24
N ALA A 93 -1.77 15.13 -2.58
CA ALA A 93 -0.75 15.90 -1.86
C ALA A 93 -1.03 17.41 -1.87
N HIS A 94 -1.70 17.93 -2.91
CA HIS A 94 -2.08 19.34 -3.03
C HIS A 94 -3.29 19.73 -2.17
N LEU A 95 -4.09 18.76 -1.72
CA LEU A 95 -5.27 19.00 -0.87
C LEU A 95 -4.91 19.13 0.61
N CYS A 96 -3.69 18.76 0.99
CA CYS A 96 -3.21 18.91 2.37
C CYS A 96 -2.53 20.27 2.55
N TYR A 97 -2.97 21.03 3.56
CA TYR A 97 -2.53 22.42 3.77
C TYR A 97 -1.06 22.50 4.25
N ASN A 98 -0.58 21.49 4.99
CA ASN A 98 0.80 21.47 5.50
C ASN A 98 1.44 20.08 5.47
N GLN A 99 2.75 20.04 5.73
CA GLN A 99 3.55 18.81 5.69
C GLN A 99 3.17 17.80 6.79
N GLU A 100 2.75 18.29 7.95
CA GLU A 100 2.35 17.42 9.06
C GLU A 100 1.06 16.65 8.75
N GLU A 101 0.08 17.33 8.16
CA GLU A 101 -1.18 16.74 7.74
C GLU A 101 -0.96 15.69 6.64
N ARG A 102 -0.06 15.97 5.69
CA ARG A 102 0.35 14.98 4.68
C ARG A 102 0.89 13.70 5.33
N GLU A 103 1.82 13.83 6.26
CA GLU A 103 2.40 12.67 6.95
C GLU A 103 1.37 11.88 7.76
N LYS A 104 0.36 12.55 8.32
CA LYS A 104 -0.76 11.87 9.00
C LYS A 104 -1.55 11.02 8.01
N TRP A 105 -1.97 11.62 6.91
CA TRP A 105 -2.71 10.91 5.87
C TRP A 105 -1.90 9.77 5.25
N ASP A 106 -0.61 9.96 5.02
CA ASP A 106 0.29 8.92 4.50
C ASP A 106 0.42 7.74 5.45
N THR A 107 0.41 8.01 6.76
CA THR A 107 0.42 6.97 7.81
C THR A 107 -0.90 6.18 7.82
N ILE A 108 -2.06 6.86 7.80
CA ILE A 108 -3.39 6.23 7.79
C ILE A 108 -3.53 5.35 6.54
N ARG A 109 -3.17 5.91 5.39
CA ARG A 109 -3.13 5.22 4.11
C ARG A 109 -2.27 3.95 4.17
N SER A 110 -1.05 4.06 4.67
CA SER A 110 -0.16 2.91 4.81
C SER A 110 -0.74 1.84 5.75
N ALA A 111 -1.47 2.24 6.80
CA ALA A 111 -2.14 1.32 7.72
C ALA A 111 -3.29 0.57 7.02
N ILE A 112 -4.12 1.27 6.23
CA ILE A 112 -5.18 0.65 5.43
C ILE A 112 -4.60 -0.39 4.47
N THR A 113 -3.59 0.00 3.68
CA THR A 113 -2.90 -0.91 2.75
C THR A 113 -2.35 -2.14 3.46
N TRP A 114 -1.73 -1.93 4.63
CA TRP A 114 -1.20 -3.01 5.45
C TRP A 114 -2.30 -3.98 5.90
N CYS A 115 -3.39 -3.47 6.47
CA CYS A 115 -4.48 -4.30 6.99
C CYS A 115 -5.19 -5.09 5.87
N ILE A 116 -5.50 -4.45 4.75
CA ILE A 116 -6.09 -5.12 3.58
C ILE A 116 -5.15 -6.23 3.08
N TRP A 117 -3.84 -5.94 2.98
CA TRP A 117 -2.86 -6.94 2.55
C TRP A 117 -2.75 -8.13 3.52
N GLN A 118 -2.79 -7.88 4.83
CA GLN A 118 -2.80 -8.95 5.84
C GLN A 118 -4.07 -9.79 5.74
N ALA A 119 -5.24 -9.16 5.62
CA ALA A 119 -6.52 -9.86 5.49
C ALA A 119 -6.55 -10.76 4.25
N ARG A 120 -6.16 -10.20 3.09
CA ARG A 120 -6.01 -10.95 1.83
C ARG A 120 -5.08 -12.15 2.00
N ASN A 121 -3.88 -11.95 2.55
CA ASN A 121 -2.92 -13.05 2.72
C ASN A 121 -3.40 -14.12 3.70
N ASN A 122 -4.09 -13.74 4.78
CA ASN A 122 -4.67 -14.69 5.70
C ASN A 122 -5.78 -15.51 5.02
N LYS A 123 -6.60 -14.91 4.16
CA LYS A 123 -7.59 -15.64 3.36
C LYS A 123 -6.92 -16.61 2.39
N VAL A 124 -5.95 -16.15 1.61
CA VAL A 124 -5.27 -16.95 0.58
C VAL A 124 -4.45 -18.10 1.16
N PHE A 125 -3.62 -17.83 2.18
CA PHE A 125 -2.65 -18.83 2.68
C PHE A 125 -3.13 -19.62 3.90
N ARG A 126 -4.16 -19.14 4.60
CA ARG A 126 -4.66 -19.77 5.84
C ARG A 126 -6.15 -20.08 5.81
N GLY A 127 -6.84 -19.77 4.70
CA GLY A 127 -8.29 -19.98 4.58
C GLY A 127 -9.14 -19.13 5.52
N LYS A 128 -8.55 -18.14 6.22
CA LYS A 128 -9.30 -17.32 7.19
C LYS A 128 -10.32 -16.46 6.46
N ASN A 129 -11.58 -16.55 6.83
CA ASN A 129 -12.62 -15.69 6.28
C ASN A 129 -12.38 -14.23 6.64
N ILE A 130 -12.67 -13.35 5.69
CA ILE A 130 -12.55 -11.90 5.88
C ILE A 130 -13.87 -11.43 6.46
N VAL A 131 -13.82 -10.94 7.70
CA VAL A 131 -14.95 -10.31 8.39
C VAL A 131 -14.72 -8.81 8.33
N VAL A 132 -15.64 -8.07 7.72
CA VAL A 132 -15.49 -6.62 7.47
C VAL A 132 -15.29 -5.86 8.78
N GLU A 133 -16.09 -6.17 9.81
CA GLU A 133 -15.96 -5.56 11.14
C GLU A 133 -14.58 -5.79 11.78
N GLU A 134 -14.00 -6.99 11.65
CA GLU A 134 -12.65 -7.26 12.14
C GLU A 134 -11.61 -6.45 11.35
N LEU A 135 -11.78 -6.33 10.05
CA LEU A 135 -10.89 -5.54 9.18
C LEU A 135 -10.95 -4.05 9.52
N GLU A 136 -12.14 -3.49 9.71
CA GLU A 136 -12.36 -2.10 10.12
C GLU A 136 -11.70 -1.82 11.46
N ASN A 137 -11.95 -2.67 12.48
CA ASN A 137 -11.32 -2.55 13.79
C ASN A 137 -9.78 -2.60 13.71
N ASN A 138 -9.24 -3.49 12.88
CA ASN A 138 -7.80 -3.57 12.63
C ASN A 138 -7.24 -2.32 11.94
N ILE A 139 -7.97 -1.74 10.98
CA ILE A 139 -7.60 -0.50 10.31
C ILE A 139 -7.57 0.65 11.33
N THR A 140 -8.65 0.85 12.07
CA THR A 140 -8.81 1.88 13.11
C THR A 140 -7.69 1.81 14.14
N PHE A 141 -7.44 0.63 14.70
CA PHE A 141 -6.36 0.40 15.66
C PHE A 141 -4.97 0.61 15.06
N THR A 142 -4.70 0.09 13.86
CA THR A 142 -3.39 0.20 13.22
C THR A 142 -3.08 1.65 12.84
N SER A 143 -4.04 2.37 12.27
CA SER A 143 -3.84 3.78 11.90
C SER A 143 -3.59 4.66 13.13
N TRP A 144 -4.37 4.46 14.20
CA TRP A 144 -4.18 5.20 15.45
C TRP A 144 -2.85 4.87 16.11
N SER A 145 -2.51 3.58 16.24
CA SER A 145 -1.27 3.16 16.92
C SER A 145 -0.04 3.68 16.21
N TRP A 146 -0.02 3.68 14.87
CA TRP A 146 1.09 4.22 14.10
C TRP A 146 1.18 5.74 14.25
N LEU A 147 0.06 6.47 14.21
CA LEU A 147 0.07 7.92 14.42
C LEU A 147 0.54 8.31 15.82
N ARG A 148 0.04 7.62 16.86
CA ARG A 148 0.39 7.86 18.26
C ARG A 148 1.86 7.62 18.55
N LEU A 149 2.45 6.55 17.99
CA LEU A 149 3.87 6.26 18.17
C LEU A 149 4.79 7.29 17.47
N ASN A 150 4.28 7.97 16.44
CA ASN A 150 5.09 8.80 15.56
C ASN A 150 5.14 10.27 15.93
N LYS A 151 4.08 10.75 16.60
CA LYS A 151 3.84 12.16 16.84
C LYS A 151 3.56 12.39 18.33
N LYS A 152 4.53 13.00 19.02
CA LYS A 152 4.36 13.43 20.43
C LYS A 152 3.18 14.41 20.61
N SER A 153 2.82 15.14 19.55
CA SER A 153 1.67 16.07 19.50
C SER A 153 0.33 15.39 19.20
N PHE A 154 0.32 14.10 18.82
CA PHE A 154 -0.92 13.38 18.54
C PHE A 154 -1.49 12.85 19.86
N SER A 155 -2.43 13.60 20.42
CA SER A 155 -3.03 13.36 21.74
C SER A 155 -4.48 12.87 21.68
N PHE A 156 -4.90 12.24 20.57
CA PHE A 156 -6.25 11.68 20.46
C PHE A 156 -6.32 10.33 21.19
N HIS A 157 -7.29 10.22 22.10
CA HIS A 157 -7.61 8.94 22.73
C HIS A 157 -8.22 7.98 21.69
N TYR A 158 -7.99 6.68 21.84
CA TYR A 158 -8.48 5.68 20.89
C TYR A 158 -10.00 5.69 20.74
N ASP A 159 -10.72 5.90 21.85
CA ASP A 159 -12.20 5.92 21.84
C ASP A 159 -12.82 7.08 21.05
N LEU A 160 -12.00 8.06 20.63
CA LEU A 160 -12.40 9.22 19.85
C LEU A 160 -11.87 9.17 18.41
N TRP A 161 -11.27 8.05 18.00
CA TRP A 161 -10.57 7.88 16.72
C TRP A 161 -11.45 7.22 15.65
#